data_AF-A0A919JVN9-F1
#
_entry.id   AF-A0A919JVN9-F1
#
_cell.length_a   1.000
_cell.length_b   1.000
_cell.length_c   1.000
_cell.angle_alpha   90.00
_cell.angle_beta   90.00
_cell.angle_gamma   90.00
#
_symmetry.space_group_name_H-M   'P 1'
#
loop_
_entity.id
_entity.type
_entity.pdbx_description
1 polymer ?
#
loop_
_entity_poly.entity_id
_entity_poly.type
_entity_poly.pdbx_seq_one_letter_code
_entity_poly.pdbx_strand_id
1 'polypeptide(L)'
;MRSVLLRGLTLTVAATTLTAGLAVSTATSAAAAPRTAVTAQALPSHETWLSEVEAVTDQAAAYLDNRLPDTRVRAAVVLDIDNTALQSKYQPYDATPGVLALAQQARCDGAAIFFVTARPEILEWVTEINLDAVGYEWAGIYTRPTLNFDDNQTLKTKARTDIERRGYTIVANVGNSATDLGGGHAERTFKLPDYDGQLD
;
A
#
# COMPACT_ATOMS: atom_id res chain seq x y z
N MET A 1 70.24 46.49 -8.65
CA MET A 1 71.67 46.35 -9.06
C MET A 1 72.40 45.52 -8.01
N ARG A 2 73.17 44.53 -8.47
CA ARG A 2 74.28 43.83 -7.79
C ARG A 2 73.90 42.85 -6.66
N SER A 3 74.04 41.53 -6.86
CA SER A 3 75.29 40.72 -6.79
C SER A 3 75.67 40.43 -5.32
N VAL A 4 76.22 39.30 -4.85
CA VAL A 4 76.65 37.97 -5.34
C VAL A 4 77.18 37.24 -4.08
N LEU A 5 77.01 35.91 -4.03
CA LEU A 5 77.76 34.83 -3.34
C LEU A 5 78.33 34.92 -1.89
N LEU A 6 77.96 33.84 -1.16
CA LEU A 6 78.75 32.88 -0.36
C LEU A 6 79.83 33.34 0.62
N ARG A 7 79.75 32.80 1.86
CA ARG A 7 80.79 31.93 2.45
C ARG A 7 80.26 31.22 3.69
N GLY A 8 80.48 29.91 3.76
CA GLY A 8 79.99 29.04 4.83
C GLY A 8 80.88 29.03 6.07
N LEU A 9 80.34 28.44 7.14
CA LEU A 9 81.11 27.74 8.16
C LEU A 9 80.25 26.62 8.73
N THR A 10 80.70 25.39 8.54
CA THR A 10 80.22 24.18 9.20
C THR A 10 80.57 24.22 10.68
N LEU A 11 79.61 23.96 11.59
CA LEU A 11 79.91 23.47 12.93
C LEU A 11 78.95 22.36 13.35
N THR A 12 79.53 21.46 14.11
CA THR A 12 79.24 20.05 14.35
C THR A 12 78.01 19.81 15.20
N VAL A 13 77.39 18.66 14.94
CA VAL A 13 76.22 18.04 15.56
C VAL A 13 76.36 17.85 17.07
N ALA A 14 75.29 18.13 17.82
CA ALA A 14 74.93 17.42 19.03
C ALA A 14 73.46 16.98 18.91
N ALA A 15 73.26 15.69 18.64
CA ALA A 15 71.96 15.06 18.52
C ALA A 15 71.44 14.69 19.92
N THR A 16 70.33 15.29 20.32
CA THR A 16 69.45 14.76 21.35
C THR A 16 68.08 14.54 20.72
N THR A 17 67.89 13.36 20.13
CA THR A 17 66.60 12.91 19.63
C THR A 17 65.68 12.60 20.80
N LEU A 18 64.76 13.51 21.10
CA LEU A 18 63.59 13.24 21.92
C LEU A 18 62.59 12.46 21.04
N THR A 19 62.59 11.13 21.12
CA THR A 19 61.60 10.30 20.43
C THR A 19 60.28 10.38 21.20
N ALA A 20 59.41 11.31 20.81
CA ALA A 20 57.98 11.22 21.10
C ALA A 20 57.41 10.08 20.22
N GLY A 21 57.28 8.89 20.80
CA GLY A 21 56.61 7.77 20.14
C GLY A 21 55.13 8.10 20.01
N LEU A 22 54.68 8.44 18.79
CA LEU A 22 53.27 8.40 18.46
C LEU A 22 52.82 6.94 18.52
N ALA A 23 52.01 6.59 19.52
CA ALA A 23 51.22 5.37 19.49
C ALA A 23 50.17 5.52 18.37
N VAL A 24 50.46 4.97 17.19
CA VAL A 24 49.46 4.76 16.15
C VAL A 24 48.54 3.65 16.65
N SER A 25 47.42 4.01 17.26
CA SER A 25 46.32 3.07 17.49
C SER A 25 45.75 2.68 16.13
N THR A 26 46.14 1.52 15.62
CA THR A 26 45.46 0.89 14.48
C THR A 26 44.07 0.49 14.94
N ALA A 27 43.08 1.35 14.72
CA ALA A 27 41.69 0.98 14.86
C ALA A 27 41.41 -0.12 13.83
N THR A 28 41.32 -1.37 14.30
CA THR A 28 40.84 -2.48 13.48
C THR A 28 39.39 -2.18 13.15
N SER A 29 39.14 -1.68 11.94
CA SER A 29 37.78 -1.56 11.41
C SER A 29 37.19 -2.95 11.34
N ALA A 30 36.23 -3.26 12.23
CA ALA A 30 35.42 -4.45 12.10
C ALA A 30 34.75 -4.41 10.72
N ALA A 31 35.05 -5.37 9.86
CA ALA A 31 34.40 -5.50 8.57
C ALA A 31 32.89 -5.67 8.83
N ALA A 32 32.09 -4.72 8.37
CA ALA A 32 30.65 -4.84 8.42
C ALA A 32 30.25 -6.13 7.69
N ALA A 33 29.47 -6.99 8.34
CA ALA A 33 28.90 -8.17 7.69
C ALA A 33 28.18 -7.74 6.41
N PRO A 34 28.28 -8.51 5.31
CA PRO A 34 27.57 -8.19 4.08
C PRO A 34 26.08 -8.12 4.41
N ARG A 35 25.51 -6.92 4.31
CA ARG A 35 24.06 -6.75 4.31
C ARG A 35 23.58 -7.36 3.01
N THR A 36 22.90 -8.50 3.09
CA THR A 36 22.17 -9.07 1.96
C THR A 36 21.20 -7.99 1.48
N ALA A 37 21.46 -7.42 0.30
CA ALA A 37 20.50 -6.54 -0.32
C ALA A 37 19.28 -7.41 -0.64
N VAL A 38 18.16 -7.19 0.07
CA VAL A 38 16.87 -7.73 -0.34
C VAL A 38 16.55 -7.01 -1.65
N THR A 39 16.77 -7.69 -2.77
CA THR A 39 16.26 -7.21 -4.05
C THR A 39 14.74 -7.21 -3.94
N ALA A 40 14.14 -6.02 -4.06
CA ALA A 40 12.69 -5.90 -4.15
C ALA A 40 12.21 -6.83 -5.27
N GLN A 41 11.35 -7.79 -4.93
CA GLN A 41 10.79 -8.72 -5.89
C GLN A 41 10.00 -7.92 -6.91
N ALA A 42 10.29 -8.06 -8.20
CA ALA A 42 9.53 -7.38 -9.23
C ALA A 42 8.05 -7.79 -9.16
N LEU A 43 7.15 -6.83 -9.41
CA LEU A 43 5.73 -7.13 -9.60
C LEU A 43 5.55 -8.19 -10.69
N PRO A 44 4.59 -9.11 -10.54
CA PRO A 44 4.30 -10.09 -11.58
C PRO A 44 3.67 -9.42 -12.80
N SER A 45 3.50 -10.20 -13.86
CA SER A 45 2.78 -9.73 -15.05
C SER A 45 1.33 -9.38 -14.71
N HIS A 46 0.73 -8.54 -15.55
CA HIS A 46 -0.67 -8.18 -15.41
C HIS A 46 -1.59 -9.41 -15.42
N GLU A 47 -1.33 -10.36 -16.32
CA GLU A 47 -2.09 -11.60 -16.44
C GLU A 47 -2.02 -12.47 -15.17
N THR A 48 -0.82 -12.57 -14.57
CA THR A 48 -0.66 -13.29 -13.30
C THR A 48 -1.44 -12.62 -12.18
N TRP A 49 -1.36 -11.28 -12.06
CA TRP A 49 -2.13 -10.55 -11.05
C TRP A 49 -3.64 -10.72 -11.24
N LEU A 50 -4.14 -10.63 -12.48
CA LEU A 50 -5.56 -10.85 -12.77
C LEU A 50 -6.01 -12.26 -12.36
N SER A 51 -5.23 -13.30 -12.69
CA SER A 51 -5.56 -14.69 -12.34
C SER A 51 -5.60 -14.91 -10.82
N GLU A 52 -4.68 -14.28 -10.07
CA GLU A 52 -4.67 -14.38 -8.61
C GLU A 52 -5.82 -13.59 -7.97
N VAL A 53 -6.17 -12.42 -8.51
CA VAL A 53 -7.37 -11.66 -8.09
C VAL A 53 -8.62 -12.48 -8.35
N GLU A 54 -8.75 -13.08 -9.54
CA GLU A 54 -9.88 -13.92 -9.93
C GLU A 54 -10.08 -15.08 -8.94
N ALA A 55 -9.00 -15.77 -8.57
CA ALA A 55 -9.05 -16.85 -7.59
C ALA A 55 -9.57 -16.41 -6.21
N VAL A 56 -9.34 -15.16 -5.79
CA VAL A 56 -9.89 -14.62 -4.54
C VAL A 56 -11.34 -14.20 -4.71
N THR A 57 -11.68 -13.57 -5.85
CA THR A 57 -13.06 -13.15 -6.12
C THR A 57 -13.99 -14.34 -6.33
N ASP A 58 -13.51 -15.47 -6.85
CA ASP A 58 -14.27 -16.72 -6.94
C ASP A 58 -14.62 -17.27 -5.54
N GLN A 59 -13.68 -17.19 -4.60
CA GLN A 59 -13.94 -17.57 -3.21
C GLN A 59 -14.94 -16.63 -2.54
N ALA A 60 -14.88 -15.33 -2.87
CA ALA A 60 -15.83 -14.35 -2.39
C ALA A 60 -17.23 -14.58 -2.98
N ALA A 61 -17.32 -14.83 -4.28
CA ALA A 61 -18.56 -15.15 -4.99
C ALA A 61 -19.24 -16.37 -4.38
N ALA A 62 -18.52 -17.48 -4.21
CA ALA A 62 -19.06 -18.70 -3.61
C ALA A 62 -19.52 -18.48 -2.15
N TYR A 63 -18.87 -17.60 -1.41
CA TYR A 63 -19.32 -17.22 -0.07
C TYR A 63 -20.62 -16.41 -0.13
N LEU A 64 -20.71 -15.43 -1.02
CA LEU A 64 -21.88 -14.57 -1.19
C LEU A 64 -23.10 -15.35 -1.69
N ASP A 65 -22.93 -16.32 -2.59
CA ASP A 65 -24.01 -17.21 -3.04
C ASP A 65 -24.72 -17.92 -1.87
N ASN A 66 -23.97 -18.26 -0.84
CA ASN A 66 -24.51 -18.90 0.36
C ASN A 66 -25.05 -17.87 1.37
N ARG A 67 -24.45 -16.67 1.42
CA ARG A 67 -24.72 -15.67 2.46
C ARG A 67 -25.84 -14.70 2.13
N LEU A 68 -25.97 -14.29 0.87
CA LEU A 68 -26.93 -13.27 0.42
C LEU A 68 -28.38 -13.74 0.19
N PRO A 69 -28.71 -15.03 0.06
CA PRO A 69 -30.11 -15.47 0.10
C PRO A 69 -30.86 -15.08 1.39
N ASP A 70 -30.13 -14.68 2.44
CA ASP A 70 -30.69 -14.20 3.70
C ASP A 70 -31.18 -12.74 3.64
N THR A 71 -32.47 -12.59 3.39
CA THR A 71 -33.17 -11.30 3.31
C THR A 71 -33.45 -10.64 4.67
N ARG A 72 -33.06 -11.25 5.80
CA ARG A 72 -33.30 -10.67 7.14
C ARG A 72 -32.36 -9.51 7.47
N VAL A 73 -31.25 -9.39 6.75
CA VAL A 73 -30.28 -8.31 6.90
C VAL A 73 -30.30 -7.42 5.68
N ARG A 74 -29.98 -6.15 5.87
CA ARG A 74 -29.69 -5.23 4.78
C ARG A 74 -28.21 -5.40 4.42
N ALA A 75 -27.90 -6.34 3.54
CA ALA A 75 -26.52 -6.71 3.24
C ALA A 75 -25.73 -5.59 2.54
N ALA A 76 -24.44 -5.51 2.84
CA ALA A 76 -23.49 -4.65 2.17
C ALA A 76 -22.20 -5.39 1.84
N VAL A 77 -21.61 -5.06 0.69
CA VAL A 77 -20.23 -5.41 0.33
C VAL A 77 -19.42 -4.14 0.25
N VAL A 78 -18.26 -4.13 0.93
CA VAL A 78 -17.32 -3.02 0.92
C VAL A 78 -16.15 -3.37 0.01
N LEU A 79 -15.79 -2.44 -0.87
CA LEU A 79 -14.68 -2.58 -1.81
C LEU A 79 -13.70 -1.42 -1.62
N ASP A 80 -12.40 -1.70 -1.57
CA ASP A 80 -11.39 -0.68 -1.88
C ASP A 80 -11.37 -0.36 -3.39
N ILE A 81 -10.72 0.75 -3.76
CA ILE A 81 -10.62 1.21 -5.15
C ILE A 81 -9.26 0.89 -5.77
N ASP A 82 -8.15 1.31 -5.18
CA ASP A 82 -6.85 1.35 -5.87
C ASP A 82 -6.16 -0.01 -5.85
N ASN A 83 -5.95 -0.62 -7.01
CA ASN A 83 -5.49 -2.02 -7.15
C ASN A 83 -6.46 -3.04 -6.51
N THR A 84 -7.71 -2.62 -6.30
CA THR A 84 -8.84 -3.47 -5.91
C THR A 84 -9.94 -3.37 -6.97
N ALA A 85 -10.81 -2.36 -6.92
CA ALA A 85 -11.89 -2.20 -7.92
C ALA A 85 -11.37 -1.67 -9.27
N LEU A 86 -10.34 -0.82 -9.24
CA LEU A 86 -9.68 -0.24 -10.41
C LEU A 86 -8.21 -0.65 -10.44
N GLN A 87 -7.68 -0.89 -11.64
CA GLN A 87 -6.32 -1.38 -11.84
C GLN A 87 -5.27 -0.25 -11.85
N SER A 88 -5.25 0.59 -10.82
CA SER A 88 -4.44 1.82 -10.74
C SER A 88 -2.95 1.64 -11.08
N LYS A 89 -2.39 0.44 -10.89
CA LYS A 89 -1.02 0.10 -11.27
C LYS A 89 -0.87 -0.45 -12.70
N TYR A 90 -1.70 -1.40 -13.09
CA TYR A 90 -1.50 -2.19 -14.30
C TYR A 90 -2.15 -1.57 -15.55
N GLN A 91 -3.42 -1.17 -15.43
CA GLN A 91 -4.20 -0.50 -16.49
C GLN A 91 -5.08 0.57 -15.84
N PRO A 92 -4.53 1.78 -15.59
CA PRO A 92 -5.28 2.83 -14.92
C PRO A 92 -6.63 3.08 -15.60
N TYR A 93 -7.65 3.34 -14.77
CA TYR A 93 -9.05 3.56 -15.16
C TYR A 93 -9.84 2.32 -15.57
N ASP A 94 -9.21 1.18 -15.85
CA ASP A 94 -9.94 -0.06 -16.13
C ASP A 94 -10.41 -0.72 -14.82
N ALA A 95 -11.58 -1.36 -14.87
CA ALA A 95 -12.07 -2.20 -13.77
C ALA A 95 -11.21 -3.45 -13.64
N THR A 96 -11.00 -3.89 -12.40
CA THR A 96 -10.52 -5.24 -12.13
C THR A 96 -11.66 -6.24 -12.40
N PRO A 97 -11.59 -7.09 -13.43
CA PRO A 97 -12.75 -7.84 -13.92
C PRO A 97 -13.45 -8.71 -12.86
N GLY A 98 -12.67 -9.46 -12.06
CA GLY A 98 -13.23 -10.30 -10.99
C GLY A 98 -13.94 -9.51 -9.90
N VAL A 99 -13.45 -8.30 -9.57
CA VAL A 99 -14.06 -7.44 -8.55
C VAL A 99 -15.35 -6.80 -9.07
N LEU A 100 -15.37 -6.40 -10.35
CA LEU A 100 -16.58 -5.92 -11.01
C LEU A 100 -17.66 -6.99 -11.09
N ALA A 101 -17.30 -8.22 -11.49
CA ALA A 101 -18.21 -9.35 -11.53
C ALA A 101 -18.79 -9.67 -10.16
N LEU A 102 -17.95 -9.69 -9.11
CA LEU A 102 -18.39 -9.88 -7.73
C LEU A 102 -19.36 -8.79 -7.26
N ALA A 103 -19.07 -7.53 -7.58
CA ALA A 103 -19.96 -6.41 -7.25
C ALA A 103 -21.33 -6.53 -7.92
N GLN A 104 -21.35 -6.92 -9.20
CA GLN A 104 -22.58 -7.14 -9.96
C GLN A 104 -23.39 -8.32 -9.40
N GLN A 105 -22.74 -9.45 -9.12
CA GLN A 105 -23.38 -10.60 -8.46
C GLN A 105 -24.00 -10.19 -7.12
N ALA A 106 -23.21 -9.57 -6.24
CA ALA A 106 -23.67 -9.16 -4.92
C ALA A 106 -24.89 -8.22 -5.00
N ARG A 107 -24.94 -7.32 -5.98
CA ARG A 107 -26.11 -6.46 -6.23
C ARG A 107 -27.32 -7.24 -6.71
N CYS A 108 -27.13 -8.16 -7.66
CA CYS A 108 -28.20 -9.04 -8.14
C CYS A 108 -28.81 -9.85 -6.98
N ASP A 109 -27.98 -10.22 -6.00
CA ASP A 109 -28.38 -10.96 -4.81
C ASP A 109 -28.86 -10.06 -3.66
N GLY A 110 -29.02 -8.75 -3.90
CA GLY A 110 -29.65 -7.81 -2.98
C GLY A 110 -28.73 -7.08 -2.00
N ALA A 111 -27.41 -7.20 -2.15
CA ALA A 111 -26.46 -6.41 -1.37
C ALA A 111 -26.23 -5.01 -1.95
N ALA A 112 -25.99 -4.04 -1.07
CA ALA A 112 -25.51 -2.73 -1.46
C ALA A 112 -23.99 -2.71 -1.59
N ILE A 113 -23.45 -2.08 -2.63
CA ILE A 113 -22.01 -1.89 -2.79
C ILE A 113 -21.60 -0.56 -2.18
N PHE A 114 -20.54 -0.57 -1.38
CA PHE A 114 -19.90 0.63 -0.85
C PHE A 114 -18.43 0.64 -1.23
N PHE A 115 -17.96 1.81 -1.66
CA PHE A 115 -16.52 2.04 -1.86
C PHE A 115 -15.93 2.74 -0.65
N VAL A 116 -14.78 2.27 -0.17
CA VAL A 116 -14.05 2.87 0.96
C VAL A 116 -12.58 3.01 0.58
N THR A 117 -12.13 4.25 0.36
CA THR A 117 -10.82 4.56 -0.21
C THR A 117 -10.09 5.65 0.58
N ALA A 118 -8.75 5.65 0.51
CA ALA A 118 -7.92 6.74 1.01
C ALA A 118 -7.76 7.90 0.01
N ARG A 119 -8.33 7.80 -1.20
CA ARG A 119 -8.35 8.91 -2.17
C ARG A 119 -8.93 10.16 -1.53
N PRO A 120 -8.32 11.35 -1.72
CA PRO A 120 -8.86 12.61 -1.21
C PRO A 120 -10.26 12.90 -1.75
N GLU A 121 -11.12 13.47 -0.91
CA GLU A 121 -12.49 13.92 -1.23
C GLU A 121 -12.53 14.90 -2.41
N ILE A 122 -11.50 15.72 -2.58
CA ILE A 122 -11.39 16.60 -3.75
C ILE A 122 -11.32 15.84 -5.09
N LEU A 123 -11.02 14.53 -5.07
CA LEU A 123 -11.01 13.64 -6.24
C LEU A 123 -12.25 12.74 -6.32
N GLU A 124 -13.24 12.91 -5.43
CA GLU A 124 -14.41 12.04 -5.37
C GLU A 124 -15.16 12.02 -6.70
N TRP A 125 -15.52 13.19 -7.24
CA TRP A 125 -16.23 13.30 -8.51
C TRP A 125 -15.50 12.62 -9.69
N VAL A 126 -14.18 12.76 -9.77
CA VAL A 126 -13.38 12.09 -10.81
C VAL A 126 -13.35 10.58 -10.58
N THR A 127 -13.31 10.15 -9.32
CA THR A 127 -13.35 8.73 -8.95
C THR A 127 -14.68 8.10 -9.32
N GLU A 128 -15.80 8.77 -9.04
CA GLU A 128 -17.14 8.33 -9.41
C GLU A 128 -17.29 8.21 -10.93
N ILE A 129 -16.79 9.18 -11.72
CA ILE A 129 -16.79 9.09 -13.19
C ILE A 129 -16.06 7.83 -13.67
N ASN A 130 -14.90 7.52 -13.10
CA ASN A 130 -14.13 6.34 -13.51
C ASN A 130 -14.86 5.05 -13.15
N LEU A 131 -15.49 4.97 -11.97
CA LEU A 131 -16.26 3.80 -11.53
C LEU A 131 -17.51 3.59 -12.40
N ASP A 132 -18.23 4.66 -12.71
CA ASP A 132 -19.40 4.63 -13.60
C ASP A 132 -19.02 4.20 -15.03
N ALA A 133 -17.92 4.76 -15.55
CA ALA A 133 -17.44 4.46 -16.90
C ALA A 133 -17.12 2.97 -17.12
N VAL A 134 -16.74 2.25 -16.07
CA VAL A 134 -16.44 0.81 -16.12
C VAL A 134 -17.59 -0.07 -15.62
N GLY A 135 -18.74 0.51 -15.30
CA GLY A 135 -19.98 -0.21 -15.03
C GLY A 135 -20.20 -0.62 -13.57
N TYR A 136 -19.53 0.02 -12.61
CA TYR A 136 -19.90 -0.12 -11.20
C TYR A 136 -21.17 0.67 -10.89
N GLU A 137 -21.99 0.13 -10.00
CA GLU A 137 -23.08 0.84 -9.35
C GLU A 137 -22.91 0.69 -7.84
N TRP A 138 -23.13 1.77 -7.08
CA TRP A 138 -22.87 1.82 -5.64
C TRP A 138 -23.95 2.55 -4.86
N ALA A 139 -24.04 2.23 -3.58
CA ALA A 139 -24.93 2.88 -2.60
C ALA A 139 -24.23 3.99 -1.80
N GLY A 140 -22.89 4.06 -1.87
CA GLY A 140 -22.11 5.13 -1.29
C GLY A 140 -20.61 4.96 -1.53
N ILE A 141 -19.90 6.07 -1.52
CA ILE A 141 -18.45 6.14 -1.57
C ILE A 141 -17.96 6.93 -0.34
N TYR A 142 -16.88 6.44 0.27
CA TYR A 142 -16.21 7.10 1.38
C TYR A 142 -14.78 7.41 0.95
N THR A 143 -14.54 8.68 0.62
CA THR A 143 -13.21 9.23 0.36
C THR A 143 -12.60 9.83 1.64
N ARG A 144 -11.33 10.25 1.56
CA ARG A 144 -10.64 10.94 2.66
C ARG A 144 -11.04 12.42 2.72
N PRO A 145 -11.70 12.88 3.79
CA PRO A 145 -12.07 14.30 3.93
C PRO A 145 -10.85 15.23 3.93
N THR A 146 -11.02 16.45 3.42
CA THR A 146 -9.93 17.41 3.13
C THR A 146 -9.04 17.80 4.33
N LEU A 147 -9.45 17.53 5.58
CA LEU A 147 -8.67 17.80 6.80
C LEU A 147 -8.61 16.58 7.74
N ASN A 148 -8.71 15.38 7.18
CA ASN A 148 -8.56 14.14 7.94
C ASN A 148 -7.11 13.60 7.84
N PHE A 149 -6.45 13.53 8.99
CA PHE A 149 -5.07 13.05 9.14
C PHE A 149 -4.97 11.66 9.81
N ASP A 150 -6.10 10.97 9.99
CA ASP A 150 -6.12 9.59 10.47
C ASP A 150 -5.30 8.70 9.52
N ASP A 151 -4.65 7.68 10.07
CA ASP A 151 -4.07 6.62 9.25
C ASP A 151 -5.16 5.91 8.42
N ASN A 152 -4.74 5.24 7.34
CA ASN A 152 -5.67 4.60 6.41
C ASN A 152 -6.58 3.57 7.12
N GLN A 153 -6.05 2.77 8.05
CA GLN A 153 -6.87 1.77 8.74
C GLN A 153 -7.95 2.43 9.61
N THR A 154 -7.59 3.46 10.38
CA THR A 154 -8.54 4.21 11.22
C THR A 154 -9.63 4.87 10.36
N LEU A 155 -9.24 5.49 9.24
CA LEU A 155 -10.17 6.09 8.30
C LEU A 155 -11.16 5.07 7.74
N LYS A 156 -10.66 3.93 7.24
CA LYS A 156 -11.50 2.89 6.64
C LYS A 156 -12.38 2.18 7.66
N THR A 157 -11.89 2.01 8.90
CA THR A 157 -12.69 1.48 10.01
C THR A 157 -13.86 2.40 10.33
N LYS A 158 -13.63 3.72 10.42
CA LYS A 158 -14.72 4.70 10.65
C LYS A 158 -15.77 4.67 9.55
N ALA A 159 -15.37 4.50 8.29
CA ALA A 159 -16.29 4.36 7.17
C ALA A 159 -17.17 3.10 7.30
N ARG A 160 -16.57 1.93 7.61
CA ARG A 160 -17.34 0.70 7.85
C ARG A 160 -18.31 0.81 9.03
N THR A 161 -17.87 1.44 10.12
CA THR A 161 -18.76 1.71 11.27
C THR A 161 -19.94 2.61 10.87
N ASP A 162 -19.73 3.60 9.99
CA ASP A 162 -20.82 4.44 9.51
C ASP A 162 -21.82 3.67 8.62
N ILE A 163 -21.32 2.79 7.75
CA ILE A 163 -22.16 1.87 6.96
C ILE A 163 -23.04 1.00 7.87
N GLU A 164 -22.48 0.42 8.94
CA GLU A 164 -23.26 -0.33 9.93
C GLU A 164 -24.29 0.54 10.65
N ARG A 165 -23.94 1.77 11.04
CA ARG A 165 -24.87 2.74 11.66
C ARG A 165 -26.03 3.10 10.75
N ARG A 166 -25.84 3.04 9.43
CA ARG A 166 -26.90 3.19 8.42
C ARG A 166 -27.80 1.95 8.29
N GLY A 167 -27.61 0.95 9.15
CA GLY A 167 -28.43 -0.25 9.25
C GLY A 167 -28.00 -1.39 8.32
N TYR A 168 -26.81 -1.31 7.74
CA TYR A 168 -26.28 -2.38 6.90
C TYR A 168 -25.52 -3.42 7.73
N THR A 169 -25.52 -4.66 7.25
CA THR A 169 -24.58 -5.70 7.69
C THR A 169 -23.54 -5.89 6.60
N ILE A 170 -22.28 -5.57 6.90
CA ILE A 170 -21.18 -5.75 5.95
C ILE A 170 -20.83 -7.24 5.91
N VAL A 171 -21.33 -7.95 4.91
CA VAL A 171 -21.12 -9.40 4.77
C VAL A 171 -19.76 -9.72 4.17
N ALA A 172 -19.24 -8.85 3.30
CA ALA A 172 -17.92 -9.00 2.71
C ALA A 172 -17.19 -7.64 2.62
N ASN A 173 -15.89 -7.66 2.88
CA ASN A 173 -14.99 -6.53 2.65
C ASN A 173 -13.79 -7.01 1.81
N VAL A 174 -13.55 -6.38 0.66
CA VAL A 174 -12.54 -6.78 -0.31
C VAL A 174 -11.55 -5.62 -0.49
N GLY A 175 -10.26 -5.95 -0.40
CA GLY A 175 -9.18 -4.97 -0.57
C GLY A 175 -7.83 -5.65 -0.73
N ASN A 176 -6.88 -4.95 -1.33
CA ASN A 176 -5.53 -5.43 -1.53
C ASN A 176 -4.59 -5.03 -0.38
N SER A 177 -4.96 -4.13 0.52
CA SER A 177 -4.12 -3.73 1.66
C SER A 177 -4.54 -4.39 2.96
N ALA A 178 -3.60 -4.53 3.91
CA ALA A 178 -3.94 -4.83 5.29
C ALA A 178 -4.84 -3.75 5.93
N THR A 179 -4.69 -2.48 5.52
CA THR A 179 -5.47 -1.37 6.07
C THR A 179 -6.93 -1.37 5.60
N ASP A 180 -7.22 -2.01 4.48
CA ASP A 180 -8.58 -2.17 3.96
C ASP A 180 -9.41 -3.07 4.87
N LEU A 181 -8.76 -4.09 5.41
CA LEU A 181 -9.41 -5.23 6.08
C LEU A 181 -9.28 -5.17 7.61
N GLY A 182 -8.26 -4.48 8.12
CA GLY A 182 -8.01 -4.33 9.55
C GLY A 182 -9.12 -3.54 10.27
N GLY A 183 -9.23 -3.71 11.59
CA GLY A 183 -10.21 -2.98 12.41
C GLY A 183 -11.62 -3.56 12.45
N GLY A 184 -11.91 -4.68 11.77
CA GLY A 184 -13.19 -5.39 11.87
C GLY A 184 -14.32 -4.75 11.04
N HIS A 185 -15.56 -4.92 11.50
CA HIS A 185 -16.79 -4.42 10.84
C HIS A 185 -17.07 -5.07 9.48
N ALA A 186 -16.76 -6.35 9.34
CA ALA A 186 -17.17 -7.19 8.23
C ALA A 186 -17.28 -8.64 8.73
N GLU A 187 -18.28 -9.39 8.26
CA GLU A 187 -18.40 -10.81 8.59
C GLU A 187 -17.26 -11.63 7.98
N ARG A 188 -16.86 -11.29 6.73
CA ARG A 188 -15.74 -11.90 6.04
C ARG A 188 -14.91 -10.88 5.28
N THR A 189 -13.60 -11.06 5.30
CA THR A 189 -12.64 -10.24 4.56
C THR A 189 -11.98 -11.07 3.47
N PHE A 190 -11.74 -10.46 2.31
CA PHE A 190 -11.05 -11.08 1.18
C PHE A 190 -9.86 -10.20 0.77
N LYS A 191 -8.66 -10.72 0.99
CA LYS A 191 -7.40 -10.02 0.70
C LYS A 191 -6.94 -10.34 -0.71
N LEU A 192 -6.88 -9.32 -1.55
CA LEU A 192 -6.27 -9.42 -2.88
C LEU A 192 -4.73 -9.38 -2.79
N PRO A 193 -4.01 -9.88 -3.80
CA PRO A 193 -2.56 -9.79 -3.85
C PRO A 193 -2.06 -8.34 -3.86
N ASP A 194 -1.07 -8.04 -3.02
CA ASP A 194 -0.33 -6.76 -2.99
C ASP A 194 1.18 -6.90 -3.11
N TYR A 195 1.70 -8.13 -3.18
CA TYR A 195 3.11 -8.45 -3.38
C TYR A 195 4.04 -7.73 -2.39
N ASP A 196 3.79 -7.95 -1.09
CA ASP A 196 4.50 -7.30 0.02
C ASP A 196 4.31 -5.78 0.06
N GLY A 197 3.08 -5.33 -0.22
CA GLY A 197 2.68 -3.92 -0.19
C GLY A 197 3.12 -3.11 -1.42
N GLN A 198 3.63 -3.75 -2.47
CA GLN A 198 3.99 -3.06 -3.72
C GLN A 198 2.78 -2.53 -4.51
N LEU A 199 1.57 -2.96 -4.16
CA LEU A 199 0.30 -2.44 -4.71
C LEU A 199 -0.55 -1.69 -3.68
N ASP A 200 -0.05 -1.44 -2.46
CA ASP A 200 -0.76 -0.67 -1.43
C ASP A 200 -0.97 0.81 -1.84
#